data_AF-A0A924NUQ9-F1
#
_entry.id   AF-A0A924NUQ9-F1
#
_cell.length_a   1.000
_cell.length_b   1.000
_cell.length_c   1.000
_cell.angle_alpha   90.00
_cell.angle_beta   90.00
_cell.angle_gamma   90.00
#
_symmetry.space_group_name_H-M   'P 1'
#
loop_
_entity.id
_entity.type
_entity.pdbx_description
1 polymer ?
#
loop_
_entity_poly.entity_id
_entity_poly.type
_entity_poly.pdbx_seq_one_letter_code
_entity_poly.pdbx_strand_id
1 'polypeptide(L)'
;VFMARVVGFFVVKVLLRNNSERGMGIGYMVTVFVCEIVFGLLASIIVAWFSRQREFRADAGSAKLLGSAVPMQRALARLGGLAPGALPQSMAASGIFGGASGWGALFSTHPPMEQRIAALQNLPR
;
A
#
# COMPACT_ATOMS: atom_id res chain seq x y z
N VAL A 1 -13.31 -6.82 7.82
CA VAL A 1 -14.22 -7.69 8.60
C VAL A 1 -15.55 -7.00 8.95
N PHE A 2 -15.60 -5.98 9.82
CA PHE A 2 -16.87 -5.34 10.19
C PHE A 2 -17.65 -4.74 9.00
N MET A 3 -17.01 -3.91 8.16
CA MET A 3 -17.67 -3.30 7.01
C MET A 3 -18.15 -4.31 5.96
N ALA A 4 -17.42 -5.41 5.76
CA ALA A 4 -17.84 -6.49 4.87
C ALA A 4 -19.12 -7.17 5.36
N ARG A 5 -19.27 -7.35 6.67
CA ARG A 5 -20.48 -7.93 7.28
C ARG A 5 -21.67 -6.98 7.22
N VAL A 6 -21.45 -5.67 7.42
CA VAL A 6 -22.51 -4.65 7.27
C VAL A 6 -23.05 -4.62 5.85
N VAL A 7 -22.15 -4.62 4.84
CA VAL A 7 -22.54 -4.66 3.43
C VAL A 7 -23.20 -5.99 3.07
N GLY A 8 -22.65 -7.12 3.53
CA GLY A 8 -23.25 -8.44 3.30
C GLY A 8 -24.66 -8.56 3.85
N PHE A 9 -24.90 -8.06 5.06
CA PHE A 9 -26.23 -8.02 5.67
C PHE A 9 -27.19 -7.10 4.90
N PHE A 10 -26.72 -5.93 4.43
CA PHE A 10 -27.52 -5.00 3.63
C PHE A 10 -27.90 -5.58 2.26
N VAL A 11 -26.94 -6.18 1.55
CA VAL A 11 -27.15 -6.82 0.24
C VAL A 11 -28.16 -7.96 0.36
N VAL A 12 -28.03 -8.84 1.35
CA VAL A 12 -29.01 -9.91 1.60
C VAL A 12 -30.39 -9.34 1.91
N LYS A 13 -30.47 -8.29 2.73
CA LYS A 13 -31.74 -7.68 3.13
C LYS A 13 -32.47 -6.96 1.97
N VAL A 14 -31.72 -6.42 1.01
CA VAL A 14 -32.27 -5.66 -0.13
C VAL A 14 -32.52 -6.56 -1.36
N LEU A 15 -31.60 -7.47 -1.69
CA LEU A 15 -31.68 -8.32 -2.90
C LEU A 15 -32.37 -9.67 -2.68
N LEU A 16 -32.20 -10.32 -1.52
CA LEU A 16 -32.72 -11.68 -1.29
C LEU A 16 -34.15 -11.72 -0.73
N ARG A 17 -34.83 -10.57 -0.60
CA ARG A 17 -36.25 -10.53 -0.21
C ARG A 17 -37.16 -11.29 -1.21
N ASN A 18 -36.69 -11.57 -2.42
CA ASN A 18 -37.50 -12.17 -3.51
C ASN A 18 -37.22 -13.65 -3.82
N ASN A 19 -36.13 -14.26 -3.32
CA ASN A 19 -35.78 -15.66 -3.63
C ASN A 19 -35.81 -16.51 -2.37
N SER A 20 -37.02 -16.89 -1.99
CA SER A 20 -37.31 -17.74 -0.85
C SER A 20 -36.71 -19.15 -1.01
N GLU A 21 -36.19 -19.66 0.11
CA GLU A 21 -36.21 -21.08 0.54
C GLU A 21 -34.95 -21.96 0.44
N ARG A 22 -33.90 -21.71 -0.35
CA ARG A 22 -32.75 -22.67 -0.38
C ARG A 22 -31.31 -22.14 -0.31
N GLY A 23 -31.08 -20.83 -0.28
CA GLY A 23 -29.71 -20.28 -0.45
C GLY A 23 -29.26 -19.19 0.52
N MET A 24 -30.01 -18.89 1.57
CA MET A 24 -29.80 -17.69 2.39
C MET A 24 -28.41 -17.64 3.07
N GLY A 25 -27.87 -18.79 3.49
CA GLY A 25 -26.53 -18.89 4.05
C GLY A 25 -25.41 -18.72 3.03
N ILE A 26 -25.56 -19.31 1.84
CA ILE A 26 -24.51 -19.28 0.79
C ILE A 26 -24.41 -17.88 0.17
N GLY A 27 -25.54 -17.23 -0.12
CA GLY A 27 -25.54 -15.87 -0.69
C GLY A 27 -24.89 -14.84 0.24
N TYR A 28 -25.18 -14.93 1.56
CA TYR A 28 -24.51 -14.11 2.57
C TYR A 28 -23.00 -14.41 2.64
N MET A 29 -22.62 -15.69 2.73
CA MET A 29 -21.22 -16.09 2.81
C MET A 29 -20.39 -15.62 1.61
N VAL A 30 -20.90 -15.84 0.39
CA VAL A 30 -20.22 -15.40 -0.84
C VAL A 30 -20.08 -13.88 -0.87
N THR A 31 -21.15 -13.15 -0.53
CA THR A 31 -21.12 -11.67 -0.52
C THR A 31 -20.11 -11.14 0.49
N VAL A 32 -20.09 -11.68 1.71
CA VAL A 32 -19.13 -11.29 2.76
C VAL A 32 -17.71 -11.61 2.32
N PHE A 33 -17.46 -12.80 1.78
CA PHE A 33 -16.12 -13.21 1.34
C PHE A 33 -15.58 -12.31 0.22
N VAL A 34 -16.39 -12.01 -0.80
CA VAL A 34 -16.03 -11.08 -1.87
C VAL A 34 -15.76 -9.68 -1.30
N CYS A 35 -16.63 -9.19 -0.41
CA CYS A 35 -16.44 -7.89 0.24
C CYS A 35 -15.16 -7.85 1.09
N GLU A 36 -14.82 -8.92 1.81
CA GLU A 36 -13.59 -9.01 2.59
C GLU A 36 -12.34 -8.94 1.72
N ILE A 37 -12.32 -9.64 0.58
CA ILE A 37 -11.21 -9.56 -0.37
C ILE A 37 -11.09 -8.14 -0.92
N VAL A 38 -12.20 -7.56 -1.44
CA VAL A 38 -12.18 -6.22 -2.05
C VAL A 38 -11.75 -5.16 -1.04
N PHE A 39 -12.35 -5.14 0.15
CA PHE A 39 -11.97 -4.18 1.18
C PHE A 39 -10.56 -4.41 1.70
N GLY A 40 -10.10 -5.65 1.79
CA GLY A 40 -8.71 -5.96 2.16
C GLY A 40 -7.71 -5.41 1.15
N LEU A 41 -8.01 -5.55 -0.15
CA LEU A 41 -7.20 -5.04 -1.26
C LEU A 41 -7.18 -3.50 -1.30
N LEU A 42 -8.33 -2.87 -1.07
CA LEU A 42 -8.41 -1.41 -0.97
C LEU A 42 -7.67 -0.88 0.27
N ALA A 43 -7.81 -1.55 1.41
CA ALA A 43 -7.11 -1.20 2.63
C ALA A 43 -5.58 -1.31 2.46
N SER A 44 -5.09 -2.35 1.79
CA SER A 44 -3.65 -2.53 1.57
C SER A 44 -3.05 -1.40 0.70
N ILE A 45 -3.80 -0.93 -0.32
CA ILE A 45 -3.39 0.23 -1.14
C ILE A 45 -3.28 1.49 -0.28
N ILE A 46 -4.25 1.74 0.60
CA ILE A 46 -4.24 2.91 1.49
C ILE A 46 -3.06 2.84 2.46
N VAL A 47 -2.80 1.66 3.06
CA VAL A 47 -1.67 1.46 3.98
C VAL A 47 -0.34 1.64 3.25
N ALA A 48 -0.18 1.09 2.04
CA ALA A 48 1.01 1.29 1.23
C ALA A 48 1.22 2.77 0.87
N TRP A 49 0.15 3.49 0.52
CA TRP A 49 0.21 4.94 0.31
C TRP A 49 0.65 5.70 1.55
N PHE A 50 0.09 5.40 2.73
CA PHE A 50 0.49 6.04 3.98
C PHE A 50 1.95 5.73 4.35
N SER A 51 2.41 4.50 4.09
CA SER A 51 3.81 4.10 4.25
C SER A 51 4.73 4.99 3.42
N ARG A 52 4.40 5.22 2.13
CA ARG A 52 5.16 6.12 1.26
C ARG A 52 5.16 7.57 1.78
N GLN A 53 4.01 8.08 2.23
CA GLN A 53 3.92 9.44 2.78
C GLN A 53 4.78 9.63 4.03
N ARG A 54 4.87 8.59 4.88
CA ARG A 54 5.71 8.61 6.08
C ARG A 54 7.20 8.67 5.73
N GLU A 55 7.65 7.96 4.70
CA GLU A 55 9.04 8.01 4.22
C GLU A 55 9.44 9.43 3.78
N PHE A 56 8.62 10.10 2.96
CA PHE A 56 8.90 11.49 2.55
C PHE A 56 8.94 12.46 3.73
N ARG A 57 8.06 12.26 4.73
CA ARG A 57 8.07 13.05 5.96
C ARG A 57 9.31 12.78 6.80
N ALA A 58 9.81 11.55 6.84
CA ALA A 58 11.05 11.20 7.52
C ALA A 58 12.27 11.85 6.84
N ASP A 59 12.31 11.83 5.50
CA ASP A 59 13.37 12.47 4.72
C ASP A 59 13.39 13.99 4.95
N ALA A 60 12.23 14.64 4.86
CA ALA A 60 12.08 16.07 5.16
C ALA A 60 12.44 16.38 6.62
N GLY A 61 12.04 15.51 7.56
CA GLY A 61 12.39 15.62 8.97
C GLY A 61 13.91 15.56 9.20
N SER A 62 14.61 14.65 8.52
CA SER A 62 16.07 14.56 8.58
C SER A 62 16.74 15.83 8.05
N ALA A 63 16.26 16.37 6.92
CA ALA A 63 16.78 17.60 6.35
C ALA A 63 16.60 18.79 7.32
N LYS A 64 15.45 18.86 7.99
CA LYS A 64 15.17 19.89 9.00
C LYS A 64 16.08 19.77 10.22
N LEU A 65 16.33 18.55 10.71
CA LEU A 65 17.18 18.31 11.87
C LEU A 65 18.67 18.58 11.58
N LEU A 66 19.13 18.26 10.36
CA LEU A 66 20.51 18.52 9.94
C LEU A 66 20.72 19.94 9.38
N GLY A 67 19.66 20.73 9.21
CA GLY A 67 19.72 22.04 8.56
C GLY A 67 20.08 21.98 7.08
N SER A 68 20.09 20.79 6.47
CA SER A 68 20.42 20.58 5.06
C SER A 68 19.87 19.25 4.56
N ALA A 69 19.31 19.26 3.35
CA ALA A 69 18.89 18.04 2.66
C ALA A 69 20.06 17.27 2.01
N VAL A 70 21.24 17.88 1.86
CA VAL A 70 22.39 17.32 1.12
C VAL A 70 22.89 15.99 1.70
N PRO A 71 23.03 15.81 3.03
CA PRO A 71 23.49 14.54 3.58
C PRO A 71 22.55 13.38 3.25
N MET A 72 21.23 13.61 3.37
CA MET A 72 20.22 12.59 3.07
C MET A 72 20.17 12.27 1.57
N GLN A 73 20.26 13.26 0.69
CA GLN A 73 20.34 13.04 -0.76
C GLN A 73 21.54 12.15 -1.14
N ARG A 74 22.73 12.42 -0.55
CA ARG A 74 23.94 11.62 -0.80
C ARG A 74 23.82 10.20 -0.26
N ALA A 75 23.19 10.02 0.91
CA ALA A 75 22.93 8.71 1.48
C ALA A 75 21.99 7.89 0.58
N LEU A 76 20.89 8.49 0.12
CA LEU A 76 19.94 7.84 -0.79
C LEU A 76 20.58 7.51 -2.14
N ALA A 77 21.39 8.41 -2.71
CA ALA A 77 22.10 8.14 -3.96
C ALA A 77 23.08 6.97 -3.82
N ARG A 78 23.78 6.88 -2.69
CA ARG A 78 24.67 5.75 -2.38
C ARG A 78 23.89 4.45 -2.20
N LEU A 79 22.76 4.48 -1.50
CA LEU A 79 21.89 3.32 -1.30
C LEU A 79 21.25 2.83 -2.61
N GLY A 80 20.82 3.74 -3.48
CA GLY A 80 20.26 3.38 -4.79
C GLY A 80 21.29 2.75 -5.75
N GLY A 81 22.57 3.04 -5.56
CA GLY A 81 23.67 2.43 -6.31
C GLY A 81 24.16 1.09 -5.75
N LEU A 82 23.68 0.66 -4.58
CA LEU A 82 24.01 -0.66 -4.02
C LEU A 82 23.04 -1.70 -4.59
N ALA A 83 23.56 -2.71 -5.28
CA ALA A 83 22.76 -3.85 -5.67
C ALA A 83 22.18 -4.50 -4.39
N PRO A 84 20.85 -4.64 -4.26
CA PRO A 84 20.29 -5.34 -3.12
C PRO A 84 20.84 -6.77 -3.12
N GLY A 85 21.39 -7.20 -1.98
CA GLY A 85 21.88 -8.57 -1.82
C GLY A 85 20.80 -9.56 -2.24
N ALA A 86 21.20 -10.71 -2.81
CA ALA A 86 20.29 -11.69 -3.40
C ALA A 86 19.12 -11.99 -2.46
N LEU A 87 17.94 -11.49 -2.82
CA LEU A 87 16.72 -11.73 -2.06
C LEU A 87 16.20 -13.14 -2.37
N PRO A 88 15.63 -13.84 -1.39
CA PRO A 88 14.85 -15.04 -1.66
C PRO A 88 13.77 -14.72 -2.70
N GLN A 89 13.63 -15.57 -3.72
CA GLN A 89 12.72 -15.35 -4.84
C GLN A 89 11.26 -15.13 -4.40
N SER A 90 10.88 -15.69 -3.25
CA SER A 90 9.58 -15.48 -2.58
C SER A 90 9.33 -14.04 -2.11
N MET A 91 10.39 -13.30 -1.77
CA MET A 91 10.31 -11.89 -1.34
C MET A 91 10.28 -10.93 -2.53
N ALA A 92 10.89 -11.29 -3.66
CA ALA A 92 10.81 -10.50 -4.90
C ALA A 92 9.41 -10.56 -5.53
N ALA A 93 8.74 -11.71 -5.45
CA ALA A 93 7.41 -11.91 -6.01
C ALA A 93 6.28 -11.16 -5.26
N SER A 94 6.51 -10.73 -4.00
CA SER A 94 5.50 -10.05 -3.19
C SER A 94 5.32 -8.56 -3.53
N GLY A 95 6.16 -7.97 -4.39
CA GLY A 95 6.09 -6.55 -4.78
C GLY A 95 6.40 -5.56 -3.65
N ILE A 96 6.86 -6.06 -2.50
CA ILE A 96 7.14 -5.26 -1.29
C ILE A 96 8.42 -4.42 -1.46
N PHE A 97 9.38 -4.84 -2.27
CA PHE A 97 10.62 -4.11 -2.51
C PHE A 97 10.56 -3.25 -3.78
N GLY A 98 11.05 -2.00 -3.65
CA GLY A 98 10.87 -0.85 -4.55
C GLY A 98 11.45 -0.93 -5.96
N GLY A 99 11.06 -1.96 -6.73
CA GLY A 99 11.32 -2.09 -8.17
C GLY A 99 10.08 -2.41 -8.99
N ALA A 100 8.89 -2.42 -8.39
CA ALA A 100 7.65 -2.77 -9.09
C ALA A 100 7.11 -1.57 -9.88
N SER A 101 7.31 -1.58 -11.21
CA SER A 101 6.70 -0.61 -12.13
C SER A 101 5.24 -0.95 -12.44
N GLY A 102 4.39 0.07 -12.70
CA GLY A 102 2.98 -0.12 -13.09
C GLY A 102 2.05 -0.40 -11.90
N TRP A 103 1.14 -1.39 -12.03
CA TRP A 103 0.17 -1.74 -10.98
C TRP A 103 0.83 -2.20 -9.67
N GLY A 104 2.04 -2.77 -9.73
CA GLY A 104 2.81 -3.17 -8.55
C GLY A 104 3.29 -1.99 -7.69
N ALA A 105 3.38 -0.78 -8.26
CA ALA A 105 3.76 0.43 -7.50
C ALA A 105 2.71 0.80 -6.44
N LEU A 106 1.44 0.41 -6.65
CA LEU A 106 0.37 0.67 -5.68
C LEU A 106 0.61 -0.10 -4.37
N PHE A 107 1.16 -1.30 -4.46
CA PHE A 107 1.46 -2.17 -3.32
C PHE A 107 2.87 -1.98 -2.75
N SER A 108 3.71 -1.19 -3.40
CA SER A 108 5.05 -0.91 -2.89
C SER A 108 4.99 -0.07 -1.61
N THR A 109 5.64 -0.57 -0.56
CA THR A 109 5.64 0.07 0.77
C THR A 109 6.64 1.23 0.86
N HIS A 110 7.60 1.31 -0.07
CA HIS A 110 8.60 2.37 -0.14
C HIS A 110 8.59 3.06 -1.50
N PRO A 111 8.66 4.39 -1.55
CA PRO A 111 8.81 5.11 -2.82
C PRO A 111 10.19 4.83 -3.42
N PRO A 112 10.32 4.84 -4.75
CA PRO A 112 11.61 4.66 -5.41
C PRO A 112 12.58 5.78 -5.00
N MET A 113 13.88 5.45 -4.95
CA MET A 113 14.90 6.32 -4.38
C MET A 113 15.02 7.65 -5.11
N GLU A 114 14.81 7.65 -6.43
CA GLU A 114 14.82 8.82 -7.30
C GLU A 114 13.74 9.82 -6.90
N GLN A 115 12.53 9.35 -6.56
CA GLN A 115 11.43 10.21 -6.12
C GLN A 115 11.74 10.84 -4.76
N ARG A 116 12.41 10.11 -3.85
CA ARG A 116 12.84 10.64 -2.55
C ARG A 116 13.89 11.73 -2.69
N ILE A 117 14.89 11.51 -3.56
CA ILE A 117 15.93 12.51 -3.84
C ILE A 117 15.31 13.77 -4.47
N ALA A 118 14.41 13.61 -5.44
CA ALA A 118 13.71 14.73 -6.07
C ALA A 118 12.86 15.52 -5.05
N ALA A 119 12.16 14.83 -4.15
CA ALA A 119 11.41 15.49 -3.07
C ALA A 119 12.32 16.33 -2.17
N LEU A 120 13.49 15.80 -1.79
CA LEU A 120 14.49 16.51 -0.99
C LEU A 120 15.11 17.71 -1.70
N GLN A 121 15.24 17.67 -3.03
CA GLN A 121 15.76 18.80 -3.82
C GLN A 121 14.78 19.98 -3.86
N ASN A 122 13.49 19.69 -3.76
CA ASN A 122 12.41 20.69 -3.76
C ASN A 122 12.08 21.23 -2.37
N LEU A 123 12.78 20.80 -1.30
CA LEU A 123 12.56 21.36 0.03
C LEU A 123 12.99 22.84 0.08
N PRO A 124 12.22 23.72 0.74
CA PRO A 124 12.67 25.08 1.02
C PRO A 124 13.95 25.03 1.86
N ARG A 125 14.94 25.82 1.49
CA ARG A 125 16.22 25.94 2.22
C ARG A 125 16.05 26.77 3.49
#